data_AF-A0A959RZF3-F1
#
_entry.id   AF-A0A959RZF3-F1
#
_cell.length_a   1.000
_cell.length_b   1.000
_cell.length_c   1.000
_cell.angle_alpha   90.00
_cell.angle_beta   90.00
_cell.angle_gamma   90.00
#
_symmetry.space_group_name_H-M   'P 1'
#
loop_
_entity.id
_entity.type
_entity.pdbx_description
1 polymer ?
#
loop_
_entity_poly.entity_id
_entity_poly.type
_entity_poly.pdbx_seq_one_letter_code
_entity_poly.pdbx_strand_id
1 'polypeptide(L)'
;MFIDYSEIYVKAGDGGNGSVSFRREKYVPKGGPSGGNGGRGGDVIIKVDTNLHTLLDFRYKRKYLAENGNAGANSLKDGRSGENLIIRVPKGTLVIDKNDGHIIADMNEDNSEIIILKGGRGGRGNSNFATSTNQAPRFAEEGRPGKEINLALELKLVADVGLVGFPNAGKST
;
A
#
# COMPACT_ATOMS: atom_id res chain seq x y z
N MET A 1 -15.30 -1.42 24.99
CA MET A 1 -13.94 -0.94 25.31
C MET A 1 -13.53 0.04 24.23
N PHE A 2 -13.29 1.29 24.61
CA PHE A 2 -12.89 2.37 23.69
C PHE A 2 -11.36 2.38 23.55
N ILE A 3 -10.86 2.60 22.34
CA ILE A 3 -9.42 2.71 22.07
C ILE A 3 -9.21 3.92 21.18
N ASP A 4 -8.41 4.85 21.69
CA ASP A 4 -8.01 6.10 21.06
C ASP A 4 -6.56 6.06 20.55
N TYR A 5 -5.76 5.08 20.97
CA TYR A 5 -4.39 4.87 20.49
C TYR A 5 -4.18 3.45 19.97
N SER A 6 -3.57 3.31 18.79
CA SER A 6 -3.18 2.00 18.27
C SER A 6 -1.94 2.08 17.40
N GLU A 7 -1.19 0.98 17.34
CA GLU A 7 0.03 0.88 16.53
C GLU A 7 -0.12 -0.22 15.49
N ILE A 8 0.24 0.12 14.26
CA ILE A 8 0.15 -0.80 13.13
C ILE A 8 1.43 -0.79 12.30
N TYR A 9 1.80 -1.97 11.81
CA TYR A 9 2.84 -2.11 10.80
C TYR A 9 2.18 -2.12 9.42
N VAL A 10 2.71 -1.28 8.54
CA VAL A 10 2.16 -1.05 7.21
C VAL A 10 3.26 -1.21 6.17
N LYS A 11 3.02 -1.99 5.13
CA LYS A 11 3.93 -2.16 3.99
C LYS A 11 3.15 -2.06 2.68
N ALA A 12 3.68 -1.25 1.76
CA ALA A 12 3.17 -1.18 0.39
C ALA A 12 3.62 -2.40 -0.43
N GLY A 13 2.90 -2.68 -1.52
CA GLY A 13 3.21 -3.81 -2.38
C GLY A 13 4.60 -3.66 -2.99
N ASP A 14 5.33 -4.76 -3.09
CA ASP A 14 6.56 -4.82 -3.87
C ASP A 14 6.21 -4.76 -5.37
N GLY A 15 7.07 -4.15 -6.18
CA GLY A 15 6.92 -4.18 -7.63
C GLY A 15 7.18 -5.60 -8.16
N GLY A 16 6.48 -5.98 -9.23
CA GLY A 16 6.73 -7.22 -9.94
C GLY A 16 8.05 -7.18 -10.71
N ASN A 17 8.68 -8.33 -10.92
CA ASN A 17 9.93 -8.43 -11.68
C ASN A 17 9.68 -8.32 -13.19
N GLY A 18 10.61 -7.69 -13.91
CA GLY A 18 10.66 -7.78 -15.37
C GLY A 18 11.09 -9.18 -15.81
N SER A 19 10.57 -9.63 -16.95
CA SER A 19 10.89 -10.96 -17.48
C SER A 19 12.06 -10.92 -18.46
N VAL A 20 12.88 -11.98 -18.47
CA VAL A 20 13.82 -12.27 -19.56
C VAL A 20 13.21 -13.39 -20.41
N SER A 21 12.73 -13.04 -21.61
CA SER A 21 12.15 -14.01 -22.54
C SER A 21 12.55 -13.67 -23.98
N PHE A 22 12.48 -14.66 -24.86
CA PHE A 22 12.72 -14.53 -26.30
C PHE A 22 11.59 -15.20 -27.08
N ARG A 23 11.25 -14.67 -28.26
CA ARG A 23 10.29 -15.32 -29.15
C ARG A 23 10.85 -16.65 -29.62
N ARG A 24 10.02 -17.69 -29.61
CA ARG A 24 10.35 -19.03 -30.10
C ARG A 24 9.30 -19.47 -31.10
N GLU A 25 9.70 -19.62 -32.36
CA GLU A 25 8.82 -20.04 -33.46
C GLU A 25 9.55 -21.12 -34.26
N LYS A 26 8.79 -22.09 -34.80
CA LYS A 26 9.35 -23.31 -35.43
C LYS A 26 10.35 -23.02 -36.56
N TYR A 27 10.18 -21.90 -37.27
CA TYR A 27 11.01 -21.52 -38.42
C TYR A 27 11.85 -20.26 -38.16
N VAL A 28 11.97 -19.80 -36.91
CA VAL A 28 12.76 -18.63 -36.52
C VAL A 28 13.80 -19.06 -35.49
N PRO A 29 15.07 -19.29 -35.91
CA PRO A 29 16.12 -19.80 -35.02
C PRO A 29 16.48 -18.85 -33.86
N LYS A 30 16.37 -17.54 -34.06
CA LYS A 30 16.70 -16.50 -33.07
C LYS A 30 15.64 -15.41 -33.06
N GLY A 31 14.58 -15.63 -32.30
CA GLY A 31 13.55 -14.61 -32.09
C GLY A 31 14.06 -13.47 -31.20
N GLY A 32 13.52 -12.27 -31.42
CA GLY A 32 13.82 -11.10 -30.60
C GLY A 32 13.35 -11.23 -29.14
N PRO A 33 13.78 -10.33 -28.26
CA PRO A 33 13.37 -10.32 -26.86
C PRO A 33 11.84 -10.13 -26.73
N SER A 34 11.25 -10.83 -25.77
CA SER A 34 9.80 -10.88 -25.57
C SER A 34 9.38 -10.86 -24.10
N GLY A 35 10.28 -10.49 -23.18
CA GLY A 35 9.94 -10.33 -21.78
C GLY A 35 9.12 -9.07 -21.55
N GLY A 36 7.98 -9.21 -20.86
CA GLY A 36 7.17 -8.11 -20.38
C GLY A 36 7.70 -7.49 -19.08
N ASN A 37 7.14 -6.33 -18.73
CA ASN A 37 7.40 -5.60 -17.50
C ASN A 37 6.66 -6.22 -16.32
N GLY A 38 7.18 -6.05 -15.11
CA GLY A 38 6.44 -6.32 -13.90
C GLY A 38 5.41 -5.22 -13.60
N GLY A 39 4.34 -5.60 -12.92
CA GLY A 39 3.32 -4.68 -12.43
C GLY A 39 3.81 -3.83 -11.27
N ARG A 40 3.15 -2.68 -11.03
CA ARG A 40 3.41 -1.86 -9.84
C ARG A 40 2.83 -2.56 -8.60
N GLY A 41 3.49 -2.45 -7.45
CA GLY A 41 2.88 -2.84 -6.17
C GLY A 41 1.74 -1.90 -5.78
N GLY A 42 0.81 -2.41 -4.97
CA GLY A 42 -0.31 -1.63 -4.45
C GLY A 42 0.15 -0.55 -3.45
N ASP A 43 -0.52 0.59 -3.49
CA ASP A 43 -0.35 1.67 -2.53
C ASP A 43 -1.05 1.34 -1.22
N VAL A 44 -0.60 1.95 -0.12
CA VAL A 44 -1.36 1.96 1.14
C VAL A 44 -1.98 3.32 1.36
N ILE A 45 -3.30 3.31 1.50
CA ILE A 45 -4.15 4.49 1.58
C ILE A 45 -4.83 4.48 2.94
N ILE A 46 -4.79 5.59 3.65
CA ILE A 46 -5.65 5.83 4.81
C ILE A 46 -6.85 6.64 4.36
N LYS A 47 -8.04 6.23 4.79
CA LYS A 47 -9.31 6.86 4.41
C LYS A 47 -10.20 7.07 5.64
N VAL A 48 -10.79 8.24 5.75
CA VAL A 48 -11.80 8.51 6.78
C VAL A 48 -13.07 7.73 6.47
N ASP A 49 -13.61 7.06 7.49
CA ASP A 49 -14.95 6.48 7.48
C ASP A 49 -15.72 7.03 8.69
N THR A 50 -16.77 7.82 8.42
CA THR A 50 -17.57 8.48 9.47
C THR A 50 -18.43 7.51 10.28
N ASN A 51 -18.54 6.25 9.85
CA ASN A 51 -19.24 5.20 10.61
C ASN A 51 -18.33 4.55 11.66
N LEU A 52 -17.03 4.86 11.66
CA LEU A 52 -16.08 4.37 12.65
C LEU A 52 -15.90 5.41 13.75
N HIS A 53 -15.95 4.94 15.01
CA HIS A 53 -15.85 5.79 16.21
C HIS A 53 -14.69 5.41 17.14
N THR A 54 -13.98 4.32 16.85
CA THR A 54 -12.92 3.77 17.72
C THR A 54 -11.83 3.13 16.89
N LEU A 55 -10.61 3.04 17.42
CA LEU A 55 -9.48 2.33 16.80
C LEU A 55 -9.41 0.85 17.20
N LEU A 56 -10.52 0.29 17.68
CA LEU A 56 -10.59 -1.08 18.19
C LEU A 56 -10.14 -2.14 17.17
N ASP A 57 -10.46 -1.96 15.89
CA ASP A 57 -10.12 -2.92 14.82
C ASP A 57 -8.61 -3.11 14.67
N PHE A 58 -7.85 -2.03 14.89
CA PHE A 58 -6.39 -2.02 14.82
C PHE A 58 -5.73 -2.78 15.97
N ARG A 59 -6.45 -3.01 17.06
CA ARG A 59 -5.93 -3.85 18.17
C ARG A 59 -5.84 -5.32 17.77
N TYR A 60 -6.82 -5.79 17.01
CA TYR A 60 -6.91 -7.19 16.58
C TYR A 60 -6.09 -7.47 15.32
N LYS A 61 -6.06 -6.52 14.38
CA LYS A 61 -5.23 -6.59 13.17
C LYS A 61 -4.15 -5.51 13.20
N ARG A 62 -2.90 -5.92 13.38
CA ARG A 62 -1.74 -5.01 13.47
C ARG A 62 -0.86 -4.94 12.23
N LYS A 63 -1.06 -5.84 11.25
CA LYS A 63 -0.26 -5.90 10.01
C LYS A 63 -1.14 -5.64 8.80
N TYR A 64 -0.70 -4.70 7.97
CA TYR A 64 -1.40 -4.23 6.78
C TYR A 64 -0.42 -4.24 5.60
N LEU A 65 -0.62 -5.17 4.68
CA LEU A 65 0.24 -5.39 3.51
C LEU A 65 -0.59 -5.16 2.24
N ALA A 66 -0.18 -4.22 1.40
CA ALA A 66 -0.77 -4.08 0.07
C ALA A 66 -0.28 -5.20 -0.87
N GLU A 67 -1.04 -5.45 -1.93
CA GLU A 67 -0.72 -6.55 -2.85
C GLU A 67 0.52 -6.22 -3.69
N ASN A 68 1.37 -7.22 -3.91
CA ASN A 68 2.53 -7.07 -4.78
C ASN A 68 2.12 -7.01 -6.26
N GLY A 69 2.92 -6.34 -7.07
CA GLY A 69 2.79 -6.39 -8.52
C GLY A 69 3.18 -7.77 -9.05
N ASN A 70 2.47 -8.26 -10.06
CA ASN A 70 2.80 -9.52 -10.69
C ASN A 70 4.03 -9.39 -11.60
N ALA A 71 4.79 -10.46 -11.75
CA ALA A 71 5.93 -10.50 -12.67
C ALA A 71 5.46 -10.38 -14.13
N GLY A 72 6.32 -9.81 -14.97
CA GLY A 72 6.14 -9.86 -16.42
C GLY A 72 6.28 -11.29 -16.93
N ALA A 73 5.70 -11.56 -18.09
CA ALA A 73 5.73 -12.87 -18.74
C ALA A 73 6.29 -12.77 -20.16
N ASN A 74 6.29 -13.92 -20.86
CA ASN A 74 6.66 -13.98 -22.26
C ASN A 74 5.65 -13.24 -23.17
N SER A 75 6.01 -13.10 -24.45
CA SER A 75 5.14 -12.47 -25.45
C SER A 75 4.75 -11.03 -25.11
N LEU A 76 5.68 -10.28 -24.51
CA LEU A 76 5.51 -8.88 -24.09
C LEU A 76 4.32 -8.68 -23.14
N LYS A 77 3.96 -9.71 -22.38
CA LYS A 77 2.87 -9.65 -21.41
C LYS A 77 3.35 -8.99 -20.13
N ASP A 78 2.88 -7.78 -19.89
CA ASP A 78 3.15 -7.06 -18.65
C ASP A 78 2.36 -7.65 -17.49
N GLY A 79 2.97 -7.66 -16.31
CA GLY A 79 2.36 -8.11 -15.07
C GLY A 79 1.29 -7.14 -14.57
N ARG A 80 0.20 -7.67 -14.01
CA ARG A 80 -0.86 -6.88 -13.39
C ARG A 80 -0.32 -6.12 -12.16
N SER A 81 -0.73 -4.86 -11.99
CA SER A 81 -0.45 -4.10 -10.77
C SER A 81 -1.20 -4.69 -9.57
N GLY A 82 -0.57 -4.68 -8.41
CA GLY A 82 -1.19 -5.07 -7.15
C GLY A 82 -2.30 -4.11 -6.74
N GLU A 83 -3.33 -4.64 -6.09
CA GLU A 83 -4.43 -3.88 -5.53
C GLU A 83 -3.98 -3.03 -4.33
N ASN A 84 -4.47 -1.79 -4.28
CA ASN A 84 -4.21 -0.88 -3.18
C ASN A 84 -4.89 -1.37 -1.90
N LEU A 85 -4.21 -1.17 -0.77
CA LEU A 85 -4.80 -1.42 0.54
C LEU A 85 -5.39 -0.14 1.10
N ILE A 86 -6.69 -0.16 1.36
CA ILE A 86 -7.40 0.94 2.01
C ILE A 86 -7.59 0.60 3.49
N ILE A 87 -6.99 1.42 4.36
CA ILE A 87 -7.13 1.36 5.80
C ILE A 87 -8.12 2.44 6.22
N ARG A 88 -9.28 2.03 6.73
CA ARG A 88 -10.32 2.96 7.17
C ARG A 88 -10.11 3.37 8.62
N VAL A 89 -10.16 4.67 8.90
CA VAL A 89 -9.99 5.24 10.24
C VAL A 89 -11.16 6.15 10.59
N PRO A 90 -11.49 6.31 11.89
CA PRO A 90 -12.41 7.34 12.34
C PRO A 90 -11.96 8.74 11.93
N LYS A 91 -12.93 9.65 11.76
CA LYS A 91 -12.64 11.09 11.63
C LYS A 91 -11.93 11.60 12.88
N GLY A 92 -10.94 12.47 12.72
CA GLY A 92 -10.14 13.00 13.83
C GLY A 92 -8.90 12.15 14.16
N THR A 93 -8.59 11.13 13.34
CA THR A 93 -7.40 10.31 13.53
C THR A 93 -6.14 11.03 13.03
N LEU A 94 -5.18 11.22 13.91
CA LEU A 94 -3.79 11.55 13.58
C LEU A 94 -3.04 10.29 13.17
N VAL A 95 -2.29 10.40 12.08
CA VAL A 95 -1.40 9.36 11.59
C VAL A 95 0.04 9.81 11.80
N ILE A 96 0.77 9.09 12.63
CA ILE A 96 2.11 9.49 13.10
C ILE A 96 3.10 8.38 12.74
N ASP A 97 4.28 8.73 12.21
CA ASP A 97 5.38 7.78 12.09
C ASP A 97 5.91 7.45 13.48
N LYS A 98 5.87 6.17 13.85
CA LYS A 98 6.30 5.72 15.18
C LYS A 98 7.82 5.88 15.38
N ASN A 99 8.60 5.92 14.31
CA ASN A 99 10.06 5.94 14.41
C ASN A 99 10.60 7.31 14.85
N ASP A 100 10.05 8.39 14.30
CA ASP A 100 10.52 9.76 14.56
C ASP A 100 9.46 10.68 15.19
N GLY A 101 8.21 10.22 15.32
CA GLY A 101 7.10 10.99 15.89
C GLY A 101 6.53 12.05 14.94
N HIS A 102 6.91 12.05 13.66
CA HIS A 102 6.41 13.01 12.70
C HIS A 102 4.93 12.73 12.35
N ILE A 103 4.11 13.78 12.36
CA ILE A 103 2.71 13.70 11.94
C ILE A 103 2.68 13.63 10.42
N ILE A 104 2.28 12.48 9.88
CA ILE A 104 2.16 12.25 8.44
C ILE A 104 0.87 12.87 7.91
N ALA A 105 -0.23 12.70 8.65
CA ALA A 105 -1.54 13.18 8.23
C ALA A 105 -2.45 13.46 9.43
N ASP A 106 -3.38 14.41 9.25
CA ASP A 106 -4.47 14.70 10.18
C ASP A 106 -5.81 14.49 9.46
N MET A 107 -6.53 13.44 9.84
CA MET A 107 -7.72 12.94 9.10
C MET A 107 -9.01 13.61 9.59
N ASN A 108 -9.08 14.94 9.49
CA ASN A 108 -10.21 15.74 9.99
C ASN A 108 -11.32 16.03 8.97
N GLU A 109 -11.06 15.85 7.68
CA GLU A 109 -12.05 16.08 6.63
C GLU A 109 -12.85 14.81 6.31
N ASP A 110 -14.15 14.99 6.07
CA ASP A 110 -15.06 13.87 5.76
C ASP A 110 -14.64 13.19 4.45
N ASN A 111 -14.59 11.86 4.46
CA ASN A 111 -14.16 11.02 3.33
C ASN A 111 -12.79 11.37 2.73
N SER A 112 -11.93 12.08 3.49
CA SER A 112 -10.56 12.35 3.07
C SER A 112 -9.78 11.03 2.93
N GLU A 113 -8.94 10.97 1.90
CA GLU A 113 -8.04 9.85 1.66
C GLU A 113 -6.64 10.33 1.33
N ILE A 114 -5.63 9.63 1.84
CA ILE A 114 -4.23 9.97 1.62
C ILE A 114 -3.41 8.71 1.39
N ILE A 115 -2.52 8.76 0.41
CA ILE A 115 -1.54 7.70 0.17
C ILE A 115 -0.40 7.89 1.16
N ILE A 116 -0.26 6.97 2.12
CA ILE A 116 0.83 6.99 3.11
C ILE A 116 2.08 6.33 2.53
N LEU A 117 1.92 5.21 1.83
CA LEU A 117 3.02 4.49 1.20
C LEU A 117 2.71 4.21 -0.26
N LYS A 118 3.64 4.63 -1.14
CA LYS A 118 3.59 4.25 -2.54
C LYS A 118 4.16 2.84 -2.73
N GLY A 119 3.45 2.01 -3.48
CA GLY A 119 3.89 0.71 -3.92
C GLY A 119 5.12 0.78 -4.82
N GLY A 120 5.91 -0.29 -4.75
CA GLY A 120 7.13 -0.47 -5.51
C GLY A 120 6.89 -0.39 -7.02
N ARG A 121 7.83 0.23 -7.73
CA ARG A 121 7.80 0.27 -9.19
C ARG A 121 8.06 -1.14 -9.74
N GLY A 122 7.29 -1.55 -10.74
CA GLY A 122 7.58 -2.77 -11.50
C GLY A 122 8.92 -2.70 -12.25
N GLY A 123 9.56 -3.85 -12.37
CA GLY A 123 10.80 -4.02 -13.10
C GLY A 123 10.56 -4.09 -14.62
N ARG A 124 11.50 -3.57 -15.41
CA ARG A 124 11.42 -3.59 -16.88
C ARG A 124 11.87 -4.93 -17.45
N GLY A 125 11.09 -5.48 -18.39
CA GLY A 125 11.46 -6.70 -19.10
C GLY A 125 12.61 -6.49 -20.08
N ASN A 126 13.26 -7.58 -20.52
CA ASN A 126 14.43 -7.53 -21.41
C ASN A 126 14.16 -6.84 -22.75
N SER A 127 12.90 -6.80 -23.20
CA SER A 127 12.46 -6.09 -24.40
C SER A 127 12.73 -4.58 -24.36
N ASN A 128 12.76 -3.95 -23.17
CA ASN A 128 13.04 -2.53 -23.00
C ASN A 128 14.51 -2.15 -23.21
N PHE A 129 15.40 -3.13 -23.11
CA PHE A 129 16.85 -2.91 -23.17
C PHE A 129 17.43 -3.21 -24.55
N ALA A 130 16.58 -3.56 -25.52
CA ALA A 130 17.00 -3.85 -26.88
C ALA A 130 17.47 -2.55 -27.56
N THR A 131 18.70 -2.53 -28.04
CA THR A 131 19.29 -1.41 -28.79
C THR A 131 19.89 -1.90 -30.11
N SER A 132 20.27 -0.98 -30.99
CA SER A 132 20.93 -1.31 -32.27
C SER A 132 22.15 -2.22 -32.08
N THR A 133 22.91 -1.98 -31.01
CA THR A 133 24.12 -2.71 -30.63
C THR A 133 23.87 -3.91 -29.69
N ASN A 134 22.75 -3.93 -28.95
CA ASN A 134 22.37 -5.03 -28.06
C ASN A 134 20.95 -5.54 -28.39
N GLN A 135 20.86 -6.34 -29.45
CA GLN A 135 19.58 -6.83 -29.99
C GLN A 135 18.93 -7.93 -29.15
N ALA A 136 19.68 -8.62 -28.28
CA ALA A 136 19.19 -9.73 -27.48
C ALA A 136 19.62 -9.63 -26.00
N PRO A 137 19.15 -8.61 -25.25
CA PRO A 137 19.48 -8.46 -23.84
C PRO A 137 19.05 -9.68 -23.03
N ARG A 138 19.94 -10.17 -22.16
CA ARG A 138 19.72 -11.33 -21.28
C ARG A 138 19.51 -10.95 -19.82
N PHE A 139 19.12 -9.70 -19.57
CA PHE A 139 18.84 -9.18 -18.24
C PHE A 139 17.51 -8.43 -18.24
N ALA A 140 16.92 -8.30 -17.06
CA ALA A 140 15.72 -7.53 -16.78
C ALA A 140 15.93 -6.77 -15.46
N GLU A 141 15.14 -5.73 -15.24
CA GLU A 141 15.10 -5.03 -13.96
C GLU A 141 14.21 -5.81 -12.98
N GLU A 142 14.65 -5.94 -11.74
CA GLU A 142 13.82 -6.41 -10.64
C GLU A 142 12.79 -5.34 -10.24
N GLY A 143 11.67 -5.77 -9.67
CA GLY A 143 10.72 -4.87 -9.06
C GLY A 143 11.30 -4.21 -7.82
N ARG A 144 10.99 -2.93 -7.61
CA ARG A 144 11.45 -2.23 -6.41
C ARG A 144 10.66 -2.72 -5.19
N PRO A 145 11.31 -2.88 -4.02
CA PRO A 145 10.58 -3.18 -2.81
C PRO A 145 9.63 -2.03 -2.45
N GLY A 146 8.45 -2.40 -1.94
CA GLY A 146 7.51 -1.46 -1.35
C GLY A 146 8.08 -0.90 -0.05
N LYS A 147 7.78 0.36 0.24
CA LYS A 147 8.16 0.97 1.52
C LYS A 147 7.37 0.33 2.66
N GLU A 148 7.94 0.35 3.85
CA GLU A 148 7.32 -0.10 5.09
C GLU A 148 7.54 0.91 6.20
N ILE A 149 6.59 1.00 7.12
CA ILE A 149 6.60 1.95 8.23
C ILE A 149 5.75 1.39 9.39
N ASN A 150 6.09 1.77 10.62
CA ASN A 150 5.22 1.57 11.78
C ASN A 150 4.46 2.89 12.01
N LEU A 151 3.15 2.82 12.04
CA LEU A 151 2.30 3.99 12.32
C LEU A 151 1.73 3.90 13.73
N ALA A 152 1.70 5.04 14.41
CA ALA A 152 0.84 5.27 15.55
C ALA A 152 -0.41 6.04 15.07
N LEU A 153 -1.58 5.53 15.43
CA LEU A 153 -2.88 6.13 15.15
C LEU A 153 -3.44 6.68 16.46
N GLU A 154 -3.74 7.98 16.47
CA GLU A 154 -4.25 8.70 17.63
C GLU A 154 -5.57 9.39 17.29
N LEU A 155 -6.65 9.02 17.96
CA LEU A 155 -7.97 9.63 17.75
C LEU A 155 -8.11 10.87 18.64
N LYS A 156 -8.17 12.07 18.05
CA LYS A 156 -8.48 13.30 18.77
C LYS A 156 -9.92 13.27 19.27
N LEU A 157 -10.09 13.11 20.59
CA LEU A 157 -11.41 13.06 21.20
C LEU A 157 -11.94 14.46 21.48
N VAL A 158 -13.14 14.72 20.96
CA VAL A 158 -14.10 15.64 21.58
C VAL A 158 -15.26 14.73 21.97
N ALA A 159 -15.61 14.65 23.25
CA ALA A 159 -16.58 13.67 23.74
C ALA A 159 -17.87 13.67 22.88
N ASP A 160 -18.18 12.56 22.23
CA ASP A 160 -19.36 12.43 21.35
C ASP A 160 -20.69 12.43 22.14
N VAL A 161 -20.64 12.02 23.42
CA VAL A 161 -21.80 11.96 24.31
C VAL A 161 -21.44 12.55 25.66
N GLY A 162 -22.14 13.61 26.05
CA GLY A 162 -22.09 14.19 27.39
C GLY A 162 -23.30 13.76 28.21
N LEU A 163 -23.08 13.04 29.32
CA LEU A 163 -24.14 12.73 30.29
C LEU A 163 -24.46 13.98 31.13
N VAL A 164 -25.63 14.58 30.91
CA VAL A 164 -26.12 15.73 31.69
C VAL A 164 -27.21 15.26 32.66
N GLY A 165 -27.11 15.68 33.93
CA GLY A 165 -28.08 15.33 34.97
C GLY A 165 -27.69 15.89 36.35
N PHE A 166 -28.55 15.75 37.35
CA PHE A 166 -28.30 16.23 38.72
C PHE A 166 -27.13 15.50 39.40
N PRO A 167 -26.54 16.06 40.49
CA PRO A 167 -25.62 15.31 41.35
C PRO A 167 -26.30 13.99 41.81
N ASN A 168 -25.58 12.87 41.76
CA ASN A 168 -26.07 11.51 42.04
C ASN A 168 -27.08 10.90 41.03
N ALA A 169 -27.24 11.45 39.83
CA ALA A 169 -28.09 10.86 38.77
C ALA A 169 -27.51 9.56 38.13
N GLY A 170 -26.55 8.89 38.78
CA GLY A 170 -25.93 7.67 38.25
C GLY A 170 -25.06 7.88 37.02
N LYS A 171 -24.62 9.11 36.72
CA LYS A 171 -23.82 9.43 35.52
C LYS A 171 -22.46 8.72 35.45
N SER A 172 -22.00 8.13 36.57
CA SER A 172 -20.70 7.48 36.70
C SER A 172 -20.79 5.99 37.02
N THR A 173 -22.01 5.44 37.15
CA THR A 173 -22.32 4.03 37.40
C THR A 173 -22.90 3.40 36.15
#